data_AF-A0A8H3MJ27-F1
#
_entry.id   AF-A0A8H3MJ27-F1
#
_cell.length_a   1.000
_cell.length_b   1.000
_cell.length_c   1.000
_cell.angle_alpha   90.00
_cell.angle_beta   90.00
_cell.angle_gamma   90.00
#
_symmetry.space_group_name_H-M   'P 1'
#
loop_
_entity.id
_entity.type
_entity.pdbx_description
1 polymer ?
#
loop_
_entity_poly.entity_id
_entity_poly.type
_entity_poly.pdbx_seq_one_letter_code
_entity_poly.pdbx_strand_id
1 'polypeptide(L)'
;MTEIYCAKCKKKTETSSEVQDMTDKGRYRIHGDCIICGTHKNTLTGENWEVKLHSKREVLDAKKKRKKTATNKKAKKLGLKILDADDKVQAYIKRPTTPPSTSRLESDQEEGIPAPTQGDSSVSEYFESIKLYAIARIEDLDHINIKVAFILGLKLDYAKRAKEFGFKKPLKEIVEHLVG
;
A
#
# COMPACT_ATOMS: atom_id res chain seq x y z
N MET A 1 19.65 -1.88 38.93
CA MET A 1 19.73 -2.91 37.87
C MET A 1 18.68 -2.62 36.83
N THR A 2 19.04 -2.56 35.55
CA THR A 2 18.09 -2.26 34.48
C THR A 2 17.17 -3.43 34.20
N GLU A 3 15.86 -3.17 34.16
CA GLU A 3 14.86 -4.18 33.79
C GLU A 3 14.78 -4.36 32.27
N ILE A 4 15.23 -5.52 31.79
CA ILE A 4 15.19 -5.86 30.36
C ILE A 4 14.26 -7.06 30.17
N TYR A 5 13.50 -7.04 29.07
CA TYR A 5 12.63 -8.15 28.70
C TYR A 5 13.46 -9.40 28.39
N CYS A 6 13.17 -10.50 29.09
CA CYS A 6 13.78 -11.79 28.83
C CYS A 6 12.92 -12.60 27.86
N ALA A 7 13.47 -13.00 26.71
CA ALA A 7 12.77 -13.84 25.74
C ALA A 7 12.40 -15.23 26.30
N LYS A 8 13.25 -15.80 27.18
CA LYS A 8 13.01 -17.11 27.80
C LYS A 8 11.93 -17.04 28.89
N CYS A 9 12.01 -16.06 29.80
CA CYS A 9 11.00 -15.87 30.85
C CYS A 9 9.71 -15.20 30.35
N LYS A 10 9.72 -14.62 29.15
CA LYS A 10 8.62 -13.85 28.54
C LYS A 10 8.11 -12.68 29.39
N LYS A 11 8.95 -12.16 30.29
CA LYS A 11 8.66 -11.02 31.17
C LYS A 11 9.89 -10.13 31.34
N LYS A 12 9.68 -8.90 31.81
CA LYS A 12 10.78 -8.06 32.28
C LYS A 12 11.39 -8.67 33.53
N THR A 13 12.71 -8.60 33.58
CA THR A 13 13.52 -9.18 34.64
C THR A 13 14.72 -8.29 34.84
N GLU A 14 15.16 -8.16 36.09
CA GLU A 14 16.44 -7.55 36.42
C GLU A 14 17.59 -8.24 35.67
N THR A 15 18.62 -7.46 35.41
CA THR A 15 19.78 -7.87 34.62
C THR A 15 21.00 -7.94 35.52
N SER A 16 21.64 -9.10 35.60
CA SER A 16 22.97 -9.27 36.20
C SER A 16 24.05 -8.98 35.16
N SER A 17 25.24 -8.59 35.61
CA SER A 17 26.39 -8.33 34.72
C SER A 17 26.05 -7.32 33.62
N GLU A 18 25.36 -6.24 33.99
CA GLU A 18 24.95 -5.20 33.04
C GLU A 18 26.18 -4.47 32.47
N VAL A 19 26.27 -4.45 31.14
CA VAL A 19 27.28 -3.71 30.40
C VAL A 19 26.58 -2.78 29.43
N GLN A 20 27.05 -1.54 29.37
CA GLN A 20 26.55 -0.50 28.47
C GLN A 20 27.63 -0.18 27.46
N ASP A 21 27.33 -0.37 26.18
CA ASP A 21 28.27 -0.19 25.08
C ASP A 21 27.62 0.55 23.90
N MET A 22 28.46 1.27 23.13
CA MET A 22 28.03 1.85 21.87
C MET A 22 28.47 0.94 20.73
N THR A 23 27.53 0.65 19.84
CA THR A 23 27.83 -0.06 18.59
C THR A 23 28.68 0.81 17.67
N ASP A 24 29.41 0.20 16.72
CA ASP A 24 30.22 0.88 15.69
C ASP A 24 29.43 1.91 14.85
N LYS A 25 28.09 1.82 14.89
CA LYS A 25 27.17 2.74 14.20
C LYS A 25 26.62 3.84 15.12
N GLY A 26 27.25 4.07 16.28
CA GLY A 26 26.88 5.11 17.25
C GLY A 26 25.57 4.85 17.99
N ARG A 27 25.08 3.61 18.05
CA ARG A 27 23.85 3.27 18.78
C ARG A 27 24.16 2.72 20.15
N TYR A 28 23.48 3.25 21.15
CA TYR A 28 23.52 2.81 22.54
C TYR A 28 22.87 1.43 22.73
N ARG A 29 23.54 0.56 23.49
CA ARG A 29 23.10 -0.81 23.75
C ARG A 29 23.40 -1.23 25.18
N ILE A 30 22.43 -1.89 25.82
CA ILE A 30 22.62 -2.53 27.12
C ILE A 30 22.57 -4.03 26.92
N HIS A 31 23.54 -4.75 27.48
CA HIS A 31 23.57 -6.21 27.50
C HIS A 31 23.88 -6.74 28.90
N GLY A 32 23.52 -7.99 29.16
CA GLY A 32 23.71 -8.66 30.45
C GLY A 32 22.78 -9.86 30.61
N ASP A 33 22.83 -10.54 31.74
CA ASP A 33 22.16 -11.83 31.92
C ASP A 33 20.86 -11.73 32.71
N CYS A 34 19.94 -12.67 32.46
CA CYS A 34 18.69 -12.75 33.20
C CYS A 34 18.92 -13.40 34.56
N ILE A 35 18.65 -12.68 35.65
CA ILE A 35 18.79 -13.22 37.02
C ILE A 35 17.96 -14.50 37.22
N ILE A 36 16.80 -14.61 36.57
CA ILE A 36 15.90 -15.76 36.74
C ILE A 36 16.37 -17.00 35.98
N CYS A 37 16.91 -16.84 34.77
CA CYS A 37 17.14 -17.98 33.86
C CYS A 37 18.52 -18.04 33.22
N GLY A 38 19.43 -17.14 33.61
CA GLY A 38 20.80 -17.02 33.10
C GLY A 38 20.92 -16.69 31.62
N THR A 39 19.81 -16.41 30.92
CA THR A 39 19.86 -16.14 29.48
C THR A 39 20.38 -14.74 29.23
N HIS A 40 21.39 -14.63 28.36
CA HIS A 40 21.92 -13.36 27.89
C HIS A 40 20.84 -12.54 27.18
N LYS A 41 20.67 -11.30 27.63
CA LYS A 41 19.73 -10.31 27.14
C LYS A 41 20.52 -9.15 26.55
N ASN A 42 19.96 -8.54 25.52
CA ASN A 42 20.42 -7.23 25.07
C ASN A 42 19.26 -6.43 24.53
N THR A 43 19.37 -5.11 24.61
CA THR A 43 18.42 -4.17 24.02
C THR A 43 19.15 -2.93 23.53
N LEU A 44 18.65 -2.33 22.46
CA LEU A 44 19.08 -0.99 22.05
C LEU A 44 18.36 0.05 22.91
N THR A 45 19.06 1.13 23.23
CA THR A 45 18.57 2.24 24.07
C THR A 45 18.64 3.58 23.33
N GLY A 46 18.02 4.61 23.91
CA GLY A 46 18.15 5.99 23.43
C GLY A 46 19.44 6.65 23.89
N GLU A 47 19.62 7.93 23.53
CA GLU A 47 20.77 8.77 23.92
C GLU A 47 21.00 8.82 25.44
N ASN A 48 19.93 8.81 26.22
CA ASN A 48 20.01 8.81 27.69
C ASN A 48 20.15 7.41 28.31
N TRP A 49 20.46 6.37 27.50
CA TRP A 49 20.49 4.97 27.93
C TRP A 49 19.18 4.42 28.51
N GLU A 50 18.09 5.17 28.37
CA GLU A 50 16.79 4.75 28.84
C GLU A 50 16.21 3.64 27.95
N VAL A 51 15.75 2.57 28.60
CA VAL A 51 15.00 1.50 27.95
C VAL A 51 13.60 2.02 27.65
N LYS A 52 13.34 2.36 26.38
CA LYS A 52 12.03 2.85 25.95
C LYS A 52 10.94 1.82 26.21
N LEU A 53 9.90 2.26 26.91
CA LEU A 53 8.70 1.47 27.10
C LEU A 53 7.72 1.76 25.97
N HIS A 54 7.38 0.72 25.22
CA HIS A 54 6.32 0.82 24.22
C HIS A 54 4.96 0.56 24.86
N SER A 55 4.00 1.40 24.53
CA SER A 55 2.60 1.21 24.91
C SER A 55 2.02 -0.06 24.26
N LYS A 56 0.96 -0.62 24.85
CA LYS A 56 0.24 -1.78 24.28
C LYS A 56 -0.19 -1.51 22.83
N ARG A 57 -0.62 -0.28 22.53
CA ARG A 57 -1.06 0.13 21.19
C ARG A 57 0.09 0.12 20.19
N GLU A 58 1.23 0.70 20.53
CA GLU A 58 2.42 0.69 19.67
C GLU A 58 2.90 -0.73 19.36
N VAL A 59 2.89 -1.62 20.35
CA VAL A 59 3.26 -3.03 20.17
C VAL A 59 2.30 -3.73 19.19
N LEU A 60 1.00 -3.49 19.31
CA LEU A 60 0.00 -4.05 18.40
C LEU A 60 0.14 -3.51 16.98
N ASP A 61 0.35 -2.21 16.81
CA ASP A 61 0.53 -1.58 15.51
C ASP A 61 1.83 -2.05 14.84
N ALA A 62 2.91 -2.21 15.61
CA ALA A 62 4.15 -2.82 15.13
C ALA A 62 3.93 -4.26 14.66
N LYS A 63 3.13 -5.06 15.39
CA LYS A 63 2.78 -6.43 15.00
C LYS A 63 1.99 -6.47 13.68
N LYS A 64 1.01 -5.57 13.52
CA LYS A 64 0.25 -5.40 12.26
C LYS A 64 1.16 -5.02 11.09
N LYS A 65 2.04 -4.02 11.28
CA LYS A 65 3.03 -3.60 10.27
C LYS A 65 3.94 -4.75 9.86
N ARG A 66 4.49 -5.51 10.82
CA ARG A 66 5.33 -6.69 10.54
C ARG A 66 4.59 -7.73 9.70
N LYS A 67 3.32 -8.02 10.01
CA LYS A 67 2.48 -8.95 9.22
C LYS A 67 2.30 -8.45 7.79
N LYS A 68 1.96 -7.18 7.60
CA LYS A 68 1.82 -6.54 6.28
C LYS A 68 3.13 -6.63 5.48
N THR A 69 4.26 -6.28 6.09
CA THR A 69 5.58 -6.37 5.45
C THR A 69 5.94 -7.80 5.04
N ALA A 70 5.64 -8.79 5.88
CA ALA A 70 5.89 -10.20 5.55
C ALA A 70 5.05 -10.65 4.34
N THR A 71 3.78 -10.27 4.29
CA THR A 71 2.90 -10.54 3.14
C THR A 71 3.41 -9.86 1.87
N ASN A 72 3.78 -8.58 1.94
CA ASN A 72 4.31 -7.85 0.79
C ASN A 72 5.62 -8.45 0.26
N LYS A 73 6.52 -8.91 1.14
CA LYS A 73 7.74 -9.63 0.73
C LYS A 73 7.42 -10.93 -0.02
N LYS A 74 6.41 -11.69 0.43
CA LYS A 74 5.96 -12.90 -0.27
C LYS A 74 5.38 -12.57 -1.64
N ALA A 75 4.52 -11.56 -1.74
CA ALA A 75 3.94 -11.11 -3.00
C ALA A 75 5.01 -10.66 -3.99
N LYS A 76 5.99 -9.84 -3.56
CA LYS A 76 7.11 -9.40 -4.41
C LYS A 76 7.94 -10.58 -4.93
N LYS A 77 8.21 -11.57 -4.06
CA LYS A 77 8.92 -12.79 -4.47
C LYS A 77 8.14 -13.62 -5.49
N LEU A 78 6.81 -13.69 -5.34
CA LEU A 78 5.94 -14.37 -6.30
C LEU A 78 5.93 -13.62 -7.65
N GLY A 79 5.75 -12.30 -7.64
CA GLY A 79 5.79 -11.48 -8.85
C GLY A 79 7.11 -11.63 -9.61
N LEU A 80 8.24 -11.61 -8.90
CA LEU A 80 9.55 -11.85 -9.53
C LEU A 80 9.64 -13.23 -10.20
N LYS A 81 9.14 -14.28 -9.55
CA LYS A 81 9.10 -15.63 -10.15
C LYS A 81 8.24 -15.69 -11.42
N ILE A 82 7.13 -14.95 -11.45
CA ILE A 82 6.25 -14.88 -12.62
C ILE A 82 6.97 -14.16 -13.77
N LEU A 83 7.65 -13.04 -13.49
CA LEU A 83 8.46 -12.31 -14.46
C LEU A 83 9.65 -13.13 -14.99
N ASP A 84 10.25 -13.97 -14.15
CA ASP A 84 11.36 -14.85 -14.54
C ASP A 84 10.89 -16.04 -15.38
N ALA A 85 9.65 -16.51 -15.20
CA ALA A 85 9.07 -17.63 -15.94
C ALA A 85 8.48 -17.23 -17.29
N ASP A 86 8.23 -15.94 -17.53
CA ASP A 86 7.71 -15.44 -18.81
C ASP A 86 8.85 -15.05 -19.75
N ASP A 87 9.21 -15.99 -20.64
CA ASP A 87 10.27 -15.82 -21.64
C ASP A 87 10.04 -14.62 -22.56
N LYS A 88 8.78 -14.20 -22.79
CA LYS A 88 8.47 -13.03 -23.62
C LYS A 88 8.82 -11.73 -22.89
N VAL A 89 8.54 -11.67 -21.59
CA VAL A 89 8.90 -10.53 -20.74
C VAL A 89 10.42 -10.44 -20.57
N GLN A 90 11.08 -11.57 -20.36
CA GLN A 90 12.55 -11.64 -20.30
C GLN A 90 13.20 -11.20 -21.62
N ALA A 91 12.64 -11.61 -22.77
CA ALA A 91 13.11 -11.19 -24.09
C ALA A 91 12.94 -9.68 -24.32
N TYR A 92 11.89 -9.06 -23.75
CA TYR A 92 11.69 -7.62 -23.80
C TYR A 92 12.72 -6.86 -22.96
N ILE A 93 13.05 -7.37 -21.76
CA ILE A 93 14.04 -6.77 -20.84
C ILE A 93 15.49 -6.93 -21.35
N LYS A 94 15.80 -8.02 -22.06
CA LYS A 94 17.17 -8.35 -22.51
C LYS A 94 17.59 -7.71 -23.84
N ARG A 95 16.74 -6.97 -24.55
CA ARG A 95 17.13 -6.33 -25.82
C ARG A 95 18.11 -5.18 -25.55
N PRO A 96 19.32 -5.17 -26.17
CA PRO A 96 20.18 -3.99 -26.19
C PRO A 96 19.45 -2.87 -26.95
N THR A 97 19.36 -1.70 -26.34
CA THR A 97 18.80 -0.48 -26.94
C THR A 97 19.74 0.03 -28.05
N THR A 98 19.64 -0.52 -29.25
CA THR A 98 19.98 0.24 -30.47
C THR A 98 18.87 1.26 -30.73
N PRO A 99 19.19 2.55 -30.93
CA PRO A 99 18.17 3.56 -31.17
C PRO A 99 17.56 3.32 -32.56
N PRO A 100 16.23 3.11 -32.68
CA PRO A 100 15.60 3.05 -33.98
C PRO A 100 15.49 4.47 -34.54
N SER A 101 15.98 4.65 -35.76
CA SER A 101 15.73 5.81 -36.60
C SER A 101 14.23 6.12 -36.66
N THR A 102 13.86 7.29 -36.13
CA THR A 102 12.70 8.12 -36.48
C THR A 102 11.57 7.43 -37.24
N SER A 103 10.75 6.68 -36.51
CA SER A 103 9.30 6.63 -36.75
C SER A 103 8.62 6.77 -35.39
N ARG A 104 8.45 8.04 -34.99
CA ARG A 104 7.53 8.59 -33.99
C ARG A 104 6.86 7.53 -33.08
N LEU A 105 7.58 7.10 -32.05
CA LEU A 105 7.01 6.52 -30.84
C LEU A 105 6.44 7.68 -30.02
N GLU A 106 5.12 7.82 -30.03
CA GLU A 106 4.44 8.58 -28.99
C GLU A 106 4.63 7.84 -27.67
N SER A 107 5.07 8.59 -26.68
CA SER A 107 5.50 8.15 -25.35
C SER A 107 4.42 7.36 -24.63
N ASP A 108 4.87 6.33 -23.93
CA ASP A 108 4.27 5.70 -22.76
C ASP A 108 3.29 6.62 -21.99
N GLN A 109 2.01 6.59 -22.37
CA GLN A 109 0.94 6.77 -21.40
C GLN A 109 0.78 5.40 -20.74
N GLU A 110 0.78 5.34 -19.41
CA GLU A 110 0.19 4.19 -18.72
C GLU A 110 -1.17 3.92 -19.42
N GLU A 111 -1.31 2.80 -20.13
CA GLU A 111 -2.61 2.33 -20.59
C GLU A 111 -3.39 1.91 -19.34
N GLY A 112 -3.81 2.91 -18.56
CA GLY A 112 -4.86 2.77 -17.60
C GLY A 112 -6.09 2.29 -18.35
N ILE A 113 -6.80 1.32 -17.77
CA ILE A 113 -8.09 0.85 -18.28
C ILE A 113 -8.88 2.07 -18.78
N PRO A 114 -9.29 2.12 -20.05
CA PRO A 114 -9.97 3.29 -20.58
C PRO A 114 -11.30 3.47 -19.85
N ALA A 115 -11.65 4.72 -19.52
CA ALA A 115 -12.95 5.01 -18.95
C ALA A 115 -14.05 4.67 -19.96
N PRO A 116 -15.11 3.95 -19.56
CA PRO A 116 -16.22 3.67 -20.45
C PRO A 116 -16.94 4.96 -20.83
N THR A 117 -17.56 4.97 -22.00
CA THR A 117 -18.45 6.05 -22.46
C THR A 117 -19.87 5.51 -22.61
N GLN A 118 -20.86 6.38 -22.52
CA GLN A 118 -22.27 5.99 -22.62
C GLN A 118 -22.61 5.43 -24.01
N GLY A 119 -22.00 5.95 -25.07
CA GLY A 119 -22.31 5.51 -26.44
C GLY A 119 -23.81 5.56 -26.71
N ASP A 120 -24.40 4.46 -27.20
CA ASP A 120 -25.85 4.35 -27.43
C ASP A 120 -26.64 3.72 -26.27
N SER A 121 -25.97 3.36 -25.17
CA SER A 121 -26.63 2.71 -24.04
C SER A 121 -27.48 3.68 -23.23
N SER A 122 -28.46 3.12 -22.50
CA SER A 122 -29.18 3.86 -21.47
C SER A 122 -28.23 4.31 -20.35
N VAL A 123 -28.66 5.30 -19.55
CA VAL A 123 -27.88 5.77 -18.39
C VAL A 123 -27.70 4.65 -17.37
N SER A 124 -28.70 3.79 -17.18
CA SER A 124 -28.65 2.64 -16.26
C SER A 124 -27.63 1.60 -16.71
N GLU A 125 -27.63 1.22 -18.00
CA GLU A 125 -26.64 0.29 -18.55
C GLU A 125 -25.22 0.86 -18.49
N TYR A 126 -25.09 2.15 -18.81
CA TYR A 126 -23.82 2.85 -18.68
C TYR A 126 -23.34 2.88 -17.23
N PHE A 127 -24.24 3.08 -16.27
CA PHE A 127 -23.89 3.06 -14.85
C PHE A 127 -23.35 1.68 -14.40
N GLU A 128 -23.89 0.57 -14.90
CA GLU A 128 -23.34 -0.76 -14.63
C GLU A 128 -21.91 -0.90 -15.19
N SER A 129 -21.63 -0.34 -16.37
CA SER A 129 -20.26 -0.31 -16.93
C SER A 129 -19.29 0.50 -16.05
N ILE A 130 -19.79 1.55 -15.40
CA ILE A 130 -19.01 2.39 -14.48
C ILE A 130 -18.75 1.68 -13.15
N LYS A 131 -19.67 0.84 -12.65
CA LYS A 131 -19.40 -0.02 -11.49
C LYS A 131 -18.29 -1.02 -11.78
N LEU A 132 -18.32 -1.66 -12.95
CA LEU A 132 -17.27 -2.58 -13.39
C LEU A 132 -15.92 -1.87 -13.50
N TYR A 133 -15.91 -0.64 -14.06
CA TYR A 133 -14.74 0.20 -14.13
C TYR A 133 -14.16 0.55 -12.75
N ALA A 134 -15.00 0.91 -11.78
CA ALA A 134 -14.58 1.18 -10.41
C ALA A 134 -13.95 -0.05 -9.73
N ILE A 135 -14.56 -1.23 -9.89
CA ILE A 135 -14.01 -2.50 -9.39
C ILE A 135 -12.65 -2.78 -10.02
N ALA A 136 -12.51 -2.59 -11.33
CA ALA A 136 -11.26 -2.84 -12.04
C ALA A 136 -10.12 -1.90 -11.60
N ARG A 137 -10.45 -0.69 -11.13
CA ARG A 137 -9.50 0.25 -10.54
C ARG A 137 -9.31 0.09 -9.02
N ILE A 138 -10.10 -0.76 -8.37
CA ILE A 138 -10.13 -0.90 -6.90
C ILE A 138 -10.44 0.45 -6.24
N GLU A 139 -11.35 1.22 -6.83
CA GLU A 139 -11.81 2.52 -6.34
C GLU A 139 -13.27 2.44 -5.87
N ASP A 140 -13.63 3.30 -4.93
CA ASP A 140 -15.02 3.47 -4.51
C ASP A 140 -15.83 4.16 -5.64
N LEU A 141 -17.11 3.85 -5.72
CA LEU A 141 -18.01 4.44 -6.71
C LEU A 141 -18.13 5.97 -6.54
N ASP A 142 -17.98 6.46 -5.30
CA ASP A 142 -17.96 7.87 -4.97
C ASP A 142 -16.57 8.52 -5.03
N HIS A 143 -15.54 7.78 -5.47
CA HIS A 143 -14.22 8.33 -5.71
C HIS A 143 -14.25 9.38 -6.82
N ILE A 144 -13.47 10.46 -6.65
CA ILE A 144 -13.49 11.62 -7.55
C ILE A 144 -13.23 11.21 -9.00
N ASN A 145 -12.27 10.31 -9.23
CA ASN A 145 -11.92 9.85 -10.57
C ASN A 145 -13.07 9.08 -11.24
N ILE A 146 -13.78 8.24 -10.49
CA ILE A 146 -14.94 7.48 -10.99
C ILE A 146 -16.10 8.42 -11.32
N LYS A 147 -16.36 9.42 -10.46
CA LYS A 147 -17.39 10.44 -10.71
C LYS A 147 -17.08 11.30 -11.93
N VAL A 148 -15.83 11.71 -12.08
CA VAL A 148 -15.37 12.47 -13.26
C VAL A 148 -15.52 11.62 -14.52
N ALA A 149 -15.09 10.36 -14.48
CA ALA A 149 -15.24 9.42 -15.60
C ALA A 149 -16.71 9.24 -16.00
N PHE A 150 -17.61 9.03 -15.03
CA PHE A 150 -19.04 8.90 -15.28
C PHE A 150 -19.58 10.13 -16.03
N ILE A 151 -19.34 11.34 -15.51
CA ILE A 151 -19.90 12.58 -16.08
C ILE A 151 -19.31 12.89 -17.45
N LEU A 152 -18.01 12.66 -17.66
CA LEU A 152 -17.36 12.90 -18.95
C LEU A 152 -17.82 11.92 -20.03
N GLY A 153 -18.15 10.67 -19.66
CA GLY A 153 -18.65 9.68 -20.60
C GLY A 153 -20.15 9.77 -20.87
N LEU A 154 -20.93 10.58 -20.13
CA LEU A 154 -22.35 10.79 -20.40
C LEU A 154 -22.58 11.55 -21.73
N LYS A 155 -23.72 11.28 -22.38
CA LYS A 155 -24.22 12.14 -23.46
C LYS A 155 -24.44 13.55 -22.93
N LEU A 156 -24.25 14.53 -23.81
CA LEU A 156 -24.20 15.95 -23.48
C LEU A 156 -25.39 16.42 -22.63
N ASP A 157 -26.61 15.97 -22.95
CA ASP A 157 -27.82 16.39 -22.24
C ASP A 157 -27.90 15.84 -20.81
N TYR A 158 -27.47 14.60 -20.59
CA TYR A 158 -27.37 14.03 -19.25
C TYR A 158 -26.21 14.65 -18.46
N ALA A 159 -25.09 14.93 -19.12
CA ALA A 159 -23.95 15.59 -18.48
C ALA A 159 -24.31 17.00 -17.96
N LYS A 160 -25.13 17.75 -18.69
CA LYS A 160 -25.66 19.06 -18.24
C LYS A 160 -26.53 18.91 -16.99
N ARG A 161 -27.53 18.02 -17.02
CA ARG A 161 -28.41 17.74 -15.87
C ARG A 161 -27.62 17.26 -14.64
N ALA A 162 -26.62 16.40 -14.83
CA ALA A 162 -25.76 15.92 -13.76
C ALA A 162 -24.97 17.07 -13.10
N LYS A 163 -24.47 18.03 -13.90
CA LYS A 163 -23.76 19.21 -13.39
C LYS A 163 -24.71 20.13 -12.61
N GLU A 164 -25.92 20.35 -13.10
CA GLU A 164 -26.95 21.16 -12.43
C GLU A 164 -27.40 20.54 -11.09
N PHE A 165 -27.52 19.22 -11.02
CA PHE A 165 -27.91 18.50 -9.81
C PHE A 165 -26.83 18.52 -8.70
N GLY A 166 -25.56 18.66 -9.10
CA GLY A 166 -24.44 18.94 -8.21
C GLY A 166 -23.50 17.75 -7.97
N PHE A 167 -22.22 17.95 -8.30
CA PHE A 167 -21.14 16.95 -8.20
C PHE A 167 -20.85 16.43 -6.77
N LYS A 168 -21.28 17.18 -5.75
CA LYS A 168 -21.07 16.80 -4.34
C LYS A 168 -21.94 15.62 -3.89
N LYS A 169 -23.00 15.29 -4.64
CA LYS A 169 -23.90 14.21 -4.28
C LYS A 169 -23.28 12.83 -4.56
N PRO A 170 -23.74 11.77 -3.88
CA PRO A 170 -23.38 10.40 -4.19
C PRO A 170 -23.69 10.05 -5.65
N LEU A 171 -22.84 9.24 -6.30
CA LEU A 171 -22.99 8.90 -7.72
C LEU A 171 -24.34 8.20 -7.98
N LYS A 172 -24.79 7.40 -7.03
CA LYS A 172 -26.09 6.73 -7.10
C LYS A 172 -27.27 7.71 -7.13
N GLU A 173 -27.25 8.75 -6.30
CA GLU A 173 -28.30 9.80 -6.31
C GLU A 173 -28.32 10.58 -7.63
N ILE A 174 -27.14 10.81 -8.22
CA ILE A 174 -27.03 11.46 -9.53
C ILE A 174 -27.69 10.57 -10.60
N VAL A 175 -27.43 9.27 -10.59
CA VAL A 175 -28.02 8.32 -11.54
C VAL A 175 -29.54 8.25 -11.39
N GLU A 176 -30.05 8.16 -10.15
CA GLU A 176 -31.49 8.16 -9.87
C GLU A 176 -32.15 9.44 -10.44
N HIS A 177 -31.52 10.59 -10.26
CA HIS A 177 -32.03 11.85 -10.83
C HIS A 177 -32.02 11.89 -12.37
N LEU A 178 -31.06 11.22 -13.02
CA LEU A 178 -30.93 11.20 -14.49
C LEU A 178 -31.85 10.18 -15.16
N VAL A 179 -32.20 9.11 -14.47
CA VAL A 179 -33.08 8.04 -14.97
C VAL A 179 -34.55 8.38 -14.72
N GLY A 180 -34.86 9.12 -13.65
CA GLY A 180 -36.21 9.50 -13.26
C GLY A 180 -36.86 8.47 -12.35
#